data_AF-A0A060C405-F1
#
_entry.id   AF-A0A060C405-F1
#
_cell.length_a   1.000
_cell.length_b   1.000
_cell.length_c   1.000
_cell.angle_alpha   90.00
_cell.angle_beta   90.00
_cell.angle_gamma   90.00
#
_symmetry.space_group_name_H-M   'P 1'
#
loop_
_entity.id
_entity.type
_entity.pdbx_description
1 polymer ?
#
loop_
_entity_poly.entity_id
_entity_poly.type
_entity_poly.pdbx_seq_one_letter_code
_entity_poly.pdbx_strand_id
1 'polypeptide(L)' 'MKTICLYFEIHQVVHLRRYRFFDIGTDHYYYDDFENERTVNETVQQSYIPALKTLIDMARENGKYFKV' A
#
# COMPACT_ATOMS: atom_id res chain seq x y z
N MET A 1 -19.26 23.86 -14.23
CA MET A 1 -18.04 23.07 -14.58
C MET A 1 -18.31 21.62 -14.26
N LYS A 2 -17.93 20.69 -15.13
CA LYS A 2 -17.91 19.27 -14.79
C LYS A 2 -16.64 18.98 -13.99
N THR A 3 -16.76 18.22 -12.92
CA THR A 3 -15.63 17.81 -12.06
C THR A 3 -15.43 16.31 -12.20
N ILE A 4 -14.17 15.88 -12.23
CA ILE A 4 -13.78 14.48 -12.21
C ILE A 4 -13.26 14.17 -10.81
N CYS A 5 -13.75 13.08 -10.20
CA CYS A 5 -13.24 12.57 -8.94
C CYS A 5 -12.47 11.28 -9.24
N LEU A 6 -11.16 11.31 -9.00
CA LEU A 6 -10.32 10.12 -9.07
C LEU A 6 -10.39 9.42 -7.71
N TYR A 7 -10.69 8.14 -7.71
CA TYR A 7 -10.76 7.32 -6.51
C TYR A 7 -9.76 6.18 -6.62
N PHE A 8 -8.90 6.04 -5.60
CA PHE A 8 -7.88 5.02 -5.54
C PHE A 8 -8.17 4.10 -4.36
N GLU A 9 -8.44 2.84 -4.66
CA GLU A 9 -8.57 1.80 -3.64
C GLU A 9 -7.18 1.20 -3.36
N ILE A 10 -6.76 1.24 -2.11
CA ILE A 10 -5.45 0.74 -1.68
C ILE A 10 -5.68 -0.40 -0.70
N HIS A 11 -5.21 -1.59 -1.07
CA HIS A 11 -5.27 -2.78 -0.23
C HIS A 11 -3.94 -3.55 -0.31
N GLN A 12 -3.35 -3.85 0.84
CA GLN A 12 -2.19 -4.72 0.97
C GLN A 12 -2.61 -5.98 1.72
N VAL A 13 -2.35 -7.14 1.12
CA VAL A 13 -2.61 -8.43 1.76
C VAL A 13 -1.53 -8.71 2.80
N VAL A 14 -1.95 -9.26 3.95
CA VAL A 14 -1.02 -9.78 4.95
C VAL A 14 -0.66 -11.23 4.60
N HIS A 15 0.62 -11.46 4.36
CA HIS A 15 1.18 -12.77 4.12
C HIS A 15 1.25 -13.53 5.44
N LEU A 16 0.63 -14.70 5.44
CA LEU A 16 0.76 -15.67 6.51
C LEU A 16 1.92 -16.58 6.17
N ARG A 17 2.70 -16.96 7.18
CA ARG A 17 3.73 -17.97 7.02
C ARG A 17 3.08 -19.32 6.70
N ARG A 18 3.87 -20.23 6.14
CA ARG A 18 3.41 -21.61 5.93
C ARG A 18 3.21 -22.32 7.27
N TYR A 19 1.95 -22.36 7.72
CA TYR A 19 1.53 -23.06 8.94
C TYR A 19 1.06 -24.48 8.62
N ARG A 20 1.69 -25.49 9.22
CA ARG A 20 1.42 -26.92 8.99
C ARG A 20 0.69 -27.52 10.18
N PHE A 21 0.07 -28.67 9.96
CA PHE A 21 -0.60 -29.43 11.01
C PHE A 21 0.30 -29.72 12.22
N PHE A 22 1.60 -29.95 12.00
CA PHE A 22 2.57 -30.21 13.07
C PHE A 22 2.94 -28.99 13.91
N ASP A 23 2.62 -27.78 13.43
CA ASP A 23 2.89 -26.53 14.13
C ASP A 23 1.78 -26.21 15.17
N ILE A 24 0.68 -26.98 15.16
CA ILE A 24 -0.45 -26.82 16.08
C ILE A 24 0.00 -27.15 17.51
N GLY A 25 -0.14 -26.17 18.40
CA GLY A 25 0.15 -26.30 19.84
C GLY A 25 1.63 -26.13 20.21
N THR A 26 2.51 -25.92 19.23
CA THR A 26 3.95 -25.70 19.45
C THR A 26 4.37 -24.30 19.06
N ASP A 27 3.77 -23.75 18.01
CA ASP A 27 4.09 -22.41 17.52
C ASP A 27 2.80 -21.65 17.17
N HIS A 28 2.64 -20.47 17.77
CA HIS A 28 1.45 -19.61 17.65
C HIS A 28 1.70 -18.37 16.79
N TYR A 29 2.87 -18.27 16.17
CA TYR A 29 3.11 -17.21 15.20
C TYR A 29 2.40 -17.54 13.87
N TYR A 30 1.86 -16.57 13.15
CA TYR A 30 1.15 -16.85 11.89
C TYR A 30 1.59 -15.96 10.73
N TYR A 31 2.33 -14.90 11.00
CA TYR A 31 2.70 -13.92 9.98
C TYR A 31 4.04 -14.26 9.34
N ASP A 32 4.16 -13.93 8.06
CA ASP A 32 5.43 -13.89 7.36
C ASP A 32 5.94 -12.44 7.36
N ASP A 33 6.65 -12.06 8.41
CA ASP A 33 7.09 -10.66 8.58
C ASP A 33 8.03 -10.21 7.48
N PHE A 34 8.89 -11.12 7.01
CA PHE A 34 9.83 -10.81 5.95
C PHE A 34 9.10 -10.50 4.64
N GLU A 35 8.17 -11.37 4.22
CA GLU A 35 7.40 -11.11 3.01
C GLU A 35 6.47 -9.90 3.16
N ASN A 36 5.88 -9.70 4.34
CA ASN A 36 5.07 -8.51 4.62
C ASN A 36 5.89 -7.22 4.51
N GLU A 37 7.06 -7.16 5.16
CA GLU A 37 7.93 -5.99 5.11
C GLU A 37 8.45 -5.75 3.69
N ARG A 38 8.89 -6.81 3.00
CA ARG A 38 9.39 -6.71 1.62
C ARG A 38 8.32 -6.16 0.68
N THR A 39 7.13 -6.76 0.68
CA THR A 39 6.04 -6.37 -0.23
C THR A 39 5.51 -4.97 0.06
N VAL A 40 5.42 -4.57 1.33
CA VAL A 40 5.07 -3.18 1.71
C VAL A 40 6.11 -2.20 1.20
N ASN A 41 7.40 -2.47 1.43
CA ASN A 41 8.48 -1.59 0.98
C ASN A 41 8.49 -1.45 -0.55
N GLU A 42 8.37 -2.54 -1.28
CA GLU A 42 8.28 -2.51 -2.75
C GLU A 42 7.09 -1.67 -3.23
N THR A 43 5.91 -1.87 -2.64
CA THR A 43 4.68 -1.13 -2.98
C THR A 43 4.82 0.36 -2.69
N VAL A 44 5.41 0.72 -1.55
CA VAL A 44 5.67 2.11 -1.17
C VAL A 44 6.60 2.78 -2.19
N GLN A 45 7.71 2.11 -2.55
CA GLN A 45 8.70 2.67 -3.47
C GLN A 45 8.18 2.81 -4.90
N GLN A 46 7.39 1.85 -5.36
CA GLN A 46 6.93 1.80 -6.76
C GLN A 46 5.60 2.49 -7.00
N SER A 47 4.74 2.64 -5.98
CA SER A 47 3.39 3.18 -6.14
C SER A 47 3.14 4.42 -5.28
N TYR A 48 3.21 4.31 -3.95
CA TYR A 48 2.74 5.40 -3.08
C TYR A 48 3.63 6.64 -3.14
N ILE A 49 4.95 6.47 -3.08
CA ILE A 49 5.90 7.58 -3.18
C ILE A 49 5.78 8.31 -4.53
N PRO A 50 5.83 7.64 -5.70
CA PRO A 50 5.71 8.34 -6.97
C PRO A 50 4.33 8.99 -7.14
N ALA A 51 3.24 8.31 -6.74
CA ALA A 51 1.90 8.90 -6.79
C ALA A 51 1.82 10.17 -5.94
N LEU A 52 2.27 10.12 -4.69
CA LEU A 52 2.27 11.29 -3.80
C LEU A 52 3.11 12.44 -4.34
N LYS A 53 4.30 12.16 -4.92
CA LYS A 53 5.11 13.19 -5.58
C LYS A 53 4.33 13.88 -6.70
N THR A 54 3.76 13.11 -7.62
CA THR A 54 2.96 13.64 -8.72
C THR A 54 1.76 14.45 -8.22
N LEU A 55 1.03 13.94 -7.23
CA LEU A 55 -0.14 14.62 -6.65
C LEU A 55 0.24 15.94 -5.99
N ILE A 56 1.36 15.99 -5.27
CA ILE A 56 1.89 17.21 -4.65
C ILE A 56 2.30 18.23 -5.72
N ASP A 57 3.00 17.81 -6.76
CA ASP A 57 3.45 18.69 -7.84
C ASP A 57 2.24 19.28 -8.59
N MET A 58 1.24 18.45 -8.91
CA MET A 58 -0.02 18.91 -9.49
C MET A 58 -0.75 19.91 -8.60
N ALA A 59 -0.79 19.70 -7.28
CA ALA A 59 -1.42 20.63 -6.33
C ALA A 59 -0.68 21.98 -6.28
N ARG A 60 0.66 21.96 -6.35
CA ARG A 60 1.49 23.18 -6.37
C ARG A 60 1.30 23.98 -7.66
N GLU A 61 1.27 23.31 -8.80
CA GLU A 61 1.20 23.94 -10.12
C GLU A 61 -0.20 24.48 -10.46
N ASN A 62 -1.27 23.83 -9.95
CA ASN A 62 -2.65 24.11 -10.37
C ASN A 62 -3.49 24.85 -9.32
N GLY A 63 -2.91 25.18 -8.15
CA GLY A 63 -3.59 25.94 -7.09
C GLY A 63 -4.94 25.32 -6.69
N LYS A 64 -6.03 26.07 -6.79
CA LYS A 64 -7.38 25.61 -6.38
C LYS A 64 -8.10 24.75 -7.44
N TYR A 65 -7.52 24.58 -8.63
CA TYR A 65 -8.14 23.82 -9.73
C TYR A 65 -7.92 22.31 -9.61
N PHE A 66 -6.88 21.87 -8.91
CA PHE A 66 -6.61 20.46 -8.61
C PHE A 66 -6.80 20.18 -7.12
N LYS A 67 -7.44 19.06 -6.79
CA LYS A 67 -7.68 18.59 -5.42
C LYS A 67 -7.58 17.07 -5.38
N VAL A 68 -7.00 16.57 -4.31
CA VAL A 68 -6.73 15.16 -4.01
C VAL A 68 -6.97 14.95 -2.53
#